data_AF-A0A1X7SXM1-F1
#
_entry.id   AF-A0A1X7SXM1-F1
#
_cell.length_a   1.000
_cell.length_b   1.000
_cell.length_c   1.000
_cell.angle_alpha   90.00
_cell.angle_beta   90.00
_cell.angle_gamma   90.00
#
_symmetry.space_group_name_H-M   'P 1'
#
loop_
_entity.id
_entity.type
_entity.pdbx_description
1 polymer ?
#
loop_
_entity_poly.entity_id
_entity_poly.type
_entity_poly.pdbx_seq_one_letter_code
_entity_poly.pdbx_strand_id
1 'polypeptide(L)'
;MKSAPEADIVIIHNALSNDIVKKLLVACPSCHFKHEDPVNMRIVHDQRMYLLYDYLLNNPDVGYLVTSDIRDVDFYADPFKVMKEIGDYIYAGYDVAFYKEKVKTMPWLRYMLPICFPDLKDAEKNIISNLYGIFNSGTLGGSRHALLTLLSHMILYLDIASLDGVCDMVTTNVVLHLQLYDHVYAGYPFSGSFLNGIFGQQGAAVWHKVGRDYKGIR
;
A
#
# COMPACT_ATOMS: atom_id res chain seq x y z
N MET A 1 27.70 -7.94 -4.16
CA MET A 1 26.71 -7.11 -3.43
C MET A 1 25.93 -6.33 -4.48
N LYS A 2 24.62 -6.58 -4.62
CA LYS A 2 23.79 -5.72 -5.47
C LYS A 2 23.60 -4.41 -4.72
N SER A 3 24.00 -3.28 -5.31
CA SER A 3 23.75 -1.96 -4.73
C SER A 3 22.25 -1.79 -4.51
N ALA A 4 21.85 -1.34 -3.33
CA ALA A 4 20.48 -0.91 -3.08
C ALA A 4 20.08 0.14 -4.13
N PRO A 5 18.79 0.28 -4.46
CA PRO A 5 18.31 1.36 -5.31
C PRO A 5 18.84 2.71 -4.81
N GLU A 6 19.17 3.64 -5.72
CA GLU A 6 19.34 5.07 -5.40
C GLU A 6 17.97 5.68 -5.09
N ALA A 7 17.31 5.16 -4.06
CA ALA A 7 16.02 5.60 -3.60
C ALA A 7 16.17 6.23 -2.23
N ASP A 8 15.62 7.43 -2.08
CA ASP A 8 15.51 8.06 -0.77
C ASP A 8 14.50 7.27 0.06
N ILE A 9 14.91 6.85 1.26
CA ILE A 9 14.06 6.10 2.17
C ILE A 9 13.55 7.07 3.23
N VAL A 10 12.23 7.25 3.31
CA VAL A 10 11.61 8.12 4.31
C VAL A 10 10.80 7.28 5.29
N ILE A 11 11.07 7.45 6.58
CA ILE A 11 10.34 6.81 7.68
C ILE A 11 9.59 7.91 8.43
N ILE A 12 8.28 7.93 8.25
CA ILE A 12 7.37 8.81 9.00
C ILE A 12 6.99 8.11 10.30
N HIS A 13 7.15 8.77 11.44
CA HIS A 13 6.86 8.21 12.75
C HIS A 13 6.34 9.24 13.75
N ASN A 14 5.61 8.81 14.77
CA ASN A 14 5.17 9.67 15.88
C ASN A 14 5.72 9.22 17.25
N ALA A 15 6.34 8.04 17.34
CA ALA A 15 6.68 7.40 18.62
C ALA A 15 8.15 7.00 18.78
N LEU A 16 8.97 7.04 17.72
CA LEU A 16 10.39 6.68 17.84
C LEU A 16 11.15 7.75 18.62
N SER A 17 11.90 7.32 19.63
CA SER A 17 12.80 8.21 20.37
C SER A 17 14.04 8.55 19.55
N ASN A 18 14.68 9.69 19.86
CA ASN A 18 15.92 10.12 19.21
C ASN A 18 17.02 9.07 19.27
N ASP A 19 17.10 8.28 20.34
CA ASP A 19 18.10 7.22 20.48
C ASP A 19 17.83 6.03 19.55
N ILE A 20 16.55 5.70 19.32
CA ILE A 20 16.17 4.67 18.35
C ILE A 20 16.47 5.17 16.93
N VAL A 21 16.11 6.41 16.60
CA VAL A 21 16.41 7.02 15.30
C VAL A 21 17.91 7.00 15.02
N LYS A 22 18.75 7.42 15.98
CA LYS A 22 20.22 7.36 15.86
C LYS A 22 20.72 5.95 15.59
N LYS A 23 20.20 4.93 16.27
CA LYS A 23 20.58 3.53 16.04
C LYS A 23 20.18 3.05 14.65
N LEU A 24 18.99 3.43 14.16
CA LEU A 24 18.52 3.05 12.82
C LEU A 24 19.32 3.75 11.72
N LEU A 25 19.74 5.00 11.92
CA LEU A 25 20.61 5.72 10.98
C LEU A 25 21.98 5.06 10.82
N VAL A 26 22.48 4.33 11.82
CA VAL A 26 23.71 3.53 11.66
C VAL A 26 23.48 2.38 10.67
N ALA A 27 22.29 1.76 10.69
CA ALA A 27 21.93 0.67 9.79
C ALA A 27 21.51 1.16 8.39
N CYS A 28 20.91 2.35 8.31
CA CYS A 28 20.48 2.99 7.08
C CYS A 28 20.90 4.47 7.06
N PRO A 29 22.15 4.77 6.68
CA PRO A 29 22.66 6.15 6.69
C PRO A 29 21.94 7.09 5.72
N SER A 30 21.30 6.55 4.68
CA SER A 30 20.51 7.31 3.69
C SER A 30 19.02 7.42 4.07
N CYS A 31 18.59 6.88 5.21
CA CYS A 31 17.21 7.00 5.65
C CYS A 31 16.95 8.39 6.24
N HIS A 32 15.82 8.99 5.86
CA HIS A 32 15.30 10.22 6.44
C HIS A 32 14.17 9.88 7.42
N PHE A 33 14.26 10.37 8.65
CA PHE A 33 13.22 10.19 9.66
C PHE A 33 12.43 11.47 9.80
N LYS A 34 11.10 11.39 9.64
CA LYS A 34 10.19 12.53 9.80
C LYS A 34 9.28 12.25 10.99
N HIS A 35 9.39 13.09 12.02
CA HIS A 35 8.46 13.05 13.13
C HIS A 35 7.18 13.78 12.75
N GLU A 36 6.05 13.09 12.79
CA GLU A 36 4.74 13.66 12.45
C GLU A 36 3.70 13.25 13.49
N ASP A 37 2.89 14.20 13.92
CA ASP A 37 1.76 13.92 14.80
C ASP A 37 0.56 13.37 14.01
N PRO A 38 -0.34 12.58 14.64
CA PRO A 38 -1.59 12.20 14.03
C PRO A 38 -2.39 13.43 13.58
N VAL A 39 -2.96 13.36 12.37
CA VAL A 39 -3.72 14.48 11.77
C VAL A 39 -5.13 14.58 12.35
N ASN A 40 -5.68 13.46 12.84
CA ASN A 40 -7.04 13.39 13.39
C ASN A 40 -7.19 12.23 14.40
N MET A 41 -8.42 11.86 14.78
CA MET A 41 -8.69 10.80 15.76
C MET A 41 -8.62 9.37 15.22
N ARG A 42 -8.34 9.18 13.92
CA ARG A 42 -8.22 7.85 13.33
C ARG A 42 -7.01 7.09 13.87
N ILE A 43 -7.10 5.77 13.84
CA ILE A 43 -5.99 4.89 14.21
C ILE A 43 -4.80 5.03 13.25
N VAL A 44 -3.62 4.62 13.70
CA VAL A 44 -2.33 4.78 12.97
C VAL A 44 -2.36 4.20 11.55
N HIS A 45 -3.07 3.08 11.34
CA HIS A 45 -3.18 2.45 10.01
C HIS A 45 -3.88 3.35 8.98
N ASP A 46 -4.89 4.11 9.41
CA ASP A 46 -5.62 5.04 8.53
C ASP A 46 -4.87 6.37 8.43
N GLN A 47 -4.26 6.85 9.52
CA GLN A 47 -3.47 8.10 9.57
C GLN A 47 -2.38 8.14 8.49
N ARG A 48 -1.78 6.99 8.17
CA ARG A 48 -0.68 6.93 7.20
C ARG A 48 -1.07 7.49 5.82
N MET A 49 -2.35 7.43 5.44
CA MET A 49 -2.82 7.97 4.15
C MET A 49 -2.81 9.49 4.14
N TYR A 50 -3.23 10.11 5.24
CA TYR A 50 -3.17 11.57 5.43
C TYR A 50 -1.72 12.05 5.44
N LEU A 51 -0.88 11.40 6.24
CA LEU A 51 0.54 11.75 6.35
C LEU A 51 1.28 11.59 5.01
N LEU A 52 0.95 10.57 4.23
CA LEU A 52 1.54 10.36 2.91
C LEU A 52 1.09 11.42 1.90
N TYR A 53 -0.19 11.81 1.95
CA TYR A 53 -0.74 12.86 1.12
C TYR A 53 -0.06 14.21 1.41
N ASP A 54 0.02 14.58 2.69
CA ASP A 54 0.69 15.81 3.12
C ASP A 54 2.19 15.79 2.80
N TYR A 55 2.84 14.63 2.94
CA TYR A 55 4.22 14.46 2.53
C TYR A 55 4.38 14.75 1.03
N LEU A 56 3.55 14.16 0.17
CA LEU A 56 3.61 14.44 -1.26
C LEU A 56 3.36 15.92 -1.54
N LEU A 57 2.31 16.54 -0.98
CA LEU A 57 2.03 17.96 -1.19
C LEU A 57 3.22 18.87 -0.86
N ASN A 58 3.94 18.57 0.22
CA ASN A 58 5.08 19.36 0.68
C ASN A 58 6.41 19.07 -0.03
N ASN A 59 6.49 17.99 -0.83
CA ASN A 59 7.70 17.59 -1.54
C ASN A 59 7.39 17.43 -3.05
N PRO A 60 7.24 18.55 -3.80
CA PRO A 60 6.81 18.53 -5.19
C PRO A 60 7.80 17.87 -6.17
N ASP A 61 9.04 17.69 -5.74
CA ASP A 61 10.14 17.04 -6.46
C ASP A 61 10.06 15.51 -6.47
N VAL A 62 9.29 14.90 -5.55
CA VAL A 62 9.04 13.46 -5.53
C VAL A 62 8.29 13.06 -6.80
N GLY A 63 8.97 12.39 -7.73
CA GLY A 63 8.38 11.96 -9.00
C GLY A 63 7.65 10.61 -8.94
N TYR A 64 8.20 9.65 -8.18
CA TYR A 64 7.64 8.33 -7.97
C TYR A 64 7.81 7.95 -6.50
N LEU A 65 6.90 7.11 -6.00
CA LEU A 65 6.91 6.66 -4.63
C LEU A 65 6.42 5.22 -4.55
N VAL A 66 7.01 4.46 -3.63
CA VAL A 66 6.50 3.20 -3.13
C VAL A 66 6.28 3.38 -1.63
N THR A 67 5.09 3.06 -1.16
CA THR A 67 4.79 2.94 0.28
C THR A 67 4.64 1.47 0.63
N SER A 68 5.15 1.11 1.80
CA SER A 68 5.11 -0.26 2.28
C SER A 68 4.86 -0.36 3.78
N ASP A 69 4.34 -1.50 4.22
CA ASP A 69 4.42 -1.89 5.62
C ASP A 69 5.90 -2.09 6.02
N ILE A 70 6.22 -1.80 7.29
CA ILE A 70 7.61 -1.75 7.77
C ILE A 70 8.21 -3.12 8.10
N ARG A 71 7.39 -4.16 8.33
CA ARG A 71 7.87 -5.42 8.94
C ARG A 71 8.05 -6.57 7.97
N ASP A 72 7.33 -6.58 6.87
CA ASP A 72 7.13 -7.74 6.02
C ASP A 72 7.34 -7.41 4.54
N VAL A 73 8.22 -6.43 4.27
CA VAL A 73 8.57 -6.02 2.92
C VAL A 73 10.08 -6.02 2.71
N ASP A 74 10.52 -6.66 1.63
CA ASP A 74 11.92 -6.75 1.21
C ASP A 74 12.10 -6.14 -0.18
N PHE A 75 13.12 -5.29 -0.36
CA PHE A 75 13.46 -4.68 -1.65
C PHE A 75 14.65 -5.40 -2.29
N TYR A 76 14.47 -5.92 -3.49
CA TYR A 76 15.48 -6.70 -4.23
C TYR A 76 16.02 -5.99 -5.48
N ALA A 77 15.26 -5.04 -6.01
CA ALA A 77 15.63 -4.21 -7.15
C ALA A 77 14.96 -2.84 -7.03
N ASP A 78 15.32 -1.93 -7.92
CA ASP A 78 14.68 -0.61 -8.04
C ASP A 78 13.28 -0.77 -8.67
N PRO A 79 12.19 -0.57 -7.90
CA PRO A 79 10.84 -0.69 -8.43
C PRO A 79 10.50 0.42 -9.43
N PHE A 80 11.19 1.56 -9.37
CA PHE A 80 10.84 2.73 -10.17
C PHE A 80 11.24 2.58 -11.63
N LYS A 81 12.29 1.80 -11.93
CA LYS A 81 12.64 1.45 -13.33
C LYS A 81 11.47 0.77 -14.02
N VAL A 82 10.93 -0.25 -13.36
CA VAL A 82 9.80 -1.02 -13.84
C VAL A 82 8.55 -0.15 -13.98
N MET A 83 8.22 0.64 -12.97
CA MET A 83 7.04 1.52 -13.02
C MET A 83 7.13 2.54 -14.14
N LYS A 84 8.31 3.12 -14.39
CA LYS A 84 8.54 4.07 -15.49
C LYS A 84 8.40 3.41 -16.87
N GLU A 85 8.82 2.16 -17.01
CA GLU A 85 8.71 1.40 -18.27
C GLU A 85 7.28 0.97 -18.57
N ILE A 86 6.50 0.56 -17.56
CA ILE A 86 5.11 0.12 -17.73
C ILE A 86 4.18 1.32 -18.00
N GLY A 87 4.34 2.40 -17.25
CA GLY A 87 3.55 3.62 -17.43
C GLY A 87 2.93 4.17 -16.14
N ASP A 88 2.07 5.16 -16.30
CA ASP A 88 1.43 5.86 -15.20
C ASP A 88 0.19 5.10 -14.68
N TYR A 89 0.44 4.19 -13.75
CA TYR A 89 -0.58 3.39 -13.07
C TYR A 89 -0.45 3.50 -11.56
N ILE A 90 -1.52 3.14 -10.87
CA ILE A 90 -1.47 2.80 -9.45
C ILE A 90 -1.01 1.35 -9.34
N TYR A 91 0.20 1.15 -8.85
CA TYR A 91 0.72 -0.17 -8.58
C TYR A 91 0.24 -0.59 -7.19
N ALA A 92 -0.44 -1.73 -7.10
CA ALA A 92 -0.97 -2.21 -5.83
C ALA A 92 -0.64 -3.69 -5.63
N GLY A 93 -0.09 -4.04 -4.46
CA GLY A 93 0.06 -5.45 -4.07
C GLY A 93 -1.28 -6.13 -3.85
N TYR A 94 -1.28 -7.46 -3.74
CA TYR A 94 -2.48 -8.24 -3.44
C TYR A 94 -2.20 -9.39 -2.47
N ASP A 95 -3.13 -9.62 -1.55
CA ASP A 95 -3.04 -10.74 -0.60
C ASP A 95 -3.35 -12.09 -1.25
N VAL A 96 -4.14 -12.06 -2.31
CA VAL A 96 -4.58 -13.25 -3.06
C VAL A 96 -4.40 -13.00 -4.54
N ALA A 97 -4.07 -14.06 -5.28
CA ALA A 97 -3.91 -13.99 -6.72
C ALA A 97 -5.11 -13.29 -7.38
N PHE A 98 -4.83 -12.25 -8.16
CA PHE A 98 -5.82 -11.29 -8.65
C PHE A 98 -7.07 -11.95 -9.28
N TYR A 99 -6.87 -12.94 -10.16
CA TYR A 99 -7.96 -13.62 -10.88
C TYR A 99 -8.57 -14.81 -10.13
N LYS A 100 -8.05 -15.16 -8.95
CA LYS A 100 -8.51 -16.34 -8.21
C LYS A 100 -9.76 -16.05 -7.39
N GLU A 101 -9.76 -14.90 -6.71
CA GLU A 101 -10.80 -14.53 -5.75
C GLU A 101 -11.48 -13.22 -6.14
N LYS A 102 -12.78 -13.16 -5.88
CA LYS A 102 -13.55 -11.91 -5.94
C LYS A 102 -13.62 -11.33 -4.54
N VAL A 103 -13.92 -10.04 -4.42
CA VAL A 103 -14.07 -9.43 -3.08
C VAL A 103 -15.12 -10.18 -2.24
N LYS A 104 -16.24 -10.63 -2.83
CA LYS A 104 -17.27 -11.41 -2.11
C LYS A 104 -16.80 -12.74 -1.56
N THR A 105 -15.74 -13.33 -2.11
CA THR A 105 -15.18 -14.60 -1.63
C THR A 105 -14.15 -14.41 -0.52
N MET A 106 -13.82 -13.16 -0.17
CA MET A 106 -12.93 -12.82 0.94
C MET A 106 -13.71 -12.51 2.23
N PRO A 107 -13.72 -13.42 3.23
CA PRO A 107 -14.57 -13.26 4.41
C PRO A 107 -14.29 -11.99 5.21
N TRP A 108 -13.00 -11.63 5.38
CA TRP A 108 -12.62 -10.45 6.17
C TRP A 108 -13.09 -9.15 5.49
N LEU A 109 -12.91 -9.02 4.16
CA LEU A 109 -13.25 -7.79 3.44
C LEU A 109 -14.78 -7.63 3.39
N ARG A 110 -15.51 -8.74 3.20
CA ARG A 110 -16.98 -8.75 3.28
C ARG A 110 -17.49 -8.32 4.66
N TYR A 111 -16.80 -8.73 5.72
CA TYR A 111 -17.15 -8.37 7.10
C TYR A 111 -16.82 -6.90 7.41
N MET A 112 -15.65 -6.42 6.99
CA MET A 112 -15.19 -5.06 7.29
C MET A 112 -15.87 -3.98 6.44
N LEU A 113 -16.31 -4.29 5.22
CA LEU A 113 -16.98 -3.32 4.35
C LEU A 113 -18.19 -2.61 5.02
N PRO A 114 -19.17 -3.31 5.61
CA PRO A 114 -20.28 -2.66 6.32
C PRO A 114 -19.87 -2.02 7.66
N ILE A 115 -18.73 -2.41 8.26
CA ILE A 115 -18.22 -1.78 9.48
C ILE A 115 -17.61 -0.42 9.15
N CYS A 116 -16.73 -0.38 8.15
CA CYS A 116 -16.09 0.85 7.71
C CYS A 116 -17.06 1.78 7.00
N PHE A 117 -18.00 1.25 6.23
CA PHE A 117 -18.93 2.03 5.41
C PHE A 117 -20.38 1.51 5.53
N PRO A 118 -21.04 1.74 6.68
CA PRO A 118 -22.42 1.30 6.88
C PRO A 118 -23.37 1.87 5.81
N ASP A 119 -23.16 3.13 5.46
CA ASP A 119 -24.01 3.91 4.54
C ASP A 119 -23.62 3.80 3.05
N LEU A 120 -22.62 2.96 2.71
CA LEU A 120 -22.27 2.73 1.30
C LEU A 120 -23.46 2.08 0.58
N LYS A 121 -23.81 2.57 -0.62
CA LYS A 121 -25.03 2.14 -1.30
C LYS A 121 -24.92 0.68 -1.70
N ASP A 122 -26.04 -0.04 -1.69
CA ASP A 122 -26.04 -1.47 -2.07
C ASP A 122 -25.54 -1.69 -3.50
N ALA A 123 -25.81 -0.76 -4.42
CA ALA A 123 -25.26 -0.79 -5.77
C ALA A 123 -23.73 -0.77 -5.77
N GLU A 124 -23.10 0.10 -4.97
CA GLU A 124 -21.65 0.22 -4.84
C GLU A 124 -21.05 -1.03 -4.18
N LYS A 125 -21.66 -1.50 -3.08
CA LYS A 125 -21.31 -2.76 -2.40
C LYS A 125 -21.35 -3.94 -3.38
N ASN A 126 -22.36 -3.99 -4.25
CA ASN A 126 -22.52 -5.04 -5.25
C ASN A 126 -21.46 -4.99 -6.36
N ILE A 127 -21.08 -3.79 -6.81
CA ILE A 127 -19.99 -3.62 -7.78
C ILE A 127 -18.69 -4.17 -7.19
N ILE A 128 -18.27 -3.65 -6.03
CA ILE A 128 -17.02 -4.05 -5.36
C ILE A 128 -17.01 -5.57 -5.16
N SER A 129 -18.09 -6.12 -4.60
CA SER A 129 -18.21 -7.54 -4.27
C SER A 129 -18.01 -8.48 -5.46
N ASN A 130 -18.33 -8.05 -6.68
CA ASN A 130 -18.31 -8.91 -7.87
C ASN A 130 -17.05 -8.78 -8.72
N LEU A 131 -16.17 -7.82 -8.41
CA LEU A 131 -14.90 -7.61 -9.10
C LEU A 131 -13.77 -8.48 -8.54
N TYR A 132 -12.77 -8.69 -9.39
CA TYR A 132 -11.54 -9.41 -9.09
C TYR A 132 -10.48 -8.45 -8.54
N GLY A 133 -9.56 -8.99 -7.75
CA GLY A 133 -8.50 -8.20 -7.12
C GLY A 133 -8.84 -7.87 -5.67
N ILE A 134 -7.95 -8.24 -4.77
CA ILE A 134 -8.02 -7.85 -3.37
C ILE A 134 -6.72 -7.13 -3.08
N PHE A 135 -6.77 -5.81 -3.22
CA PHE A 135 -5.60 -4.96 -3.15
C PHE A 135 -5.17 -4.78 -1.70
N ASN A 136 -3.86 -4.79 -1.49
CA ASN A 136 -3.27 -4.61 -0.17
C ASN A 136 -2.65 -3.20 -0.07
N SER A 137 -3.17 -2.40 0.87
CA SER A 137 -2.69 -1.03 1.16
C SER A 137 -1.29 -0.98 1.77
N GLY A 138 -0.78 -2.11 2.28
CA GLY A 138 0.57 -2.29 2.77
C GLY A 138 1.64 -2.36 1.68
N THR A 139 1.26 -2.33 0.40
CA THR A 139 2.18 -2.04 -0.71
C THR A 139 1.45 -1.32 -1.82
N LEU A 140 1.70 -0.01 -1.94
CA LEU A 140 1.20 0.82 -3.03
C LEU A 140 2.37 1.56 -3.67
N GLY A 141 2.25 1.93 -4.93
CA GLY A 141 3.22 2.78 -5.59
C GLY A 141 2.71 3.36 -6.89
N GLY A 142 3.50 4.25 -7.48
CA GLY A 142 3.16 4.91 -8.73
C GLY A 142 3.85 6.25 -8.86
N SER A 143 3.47 6.97 -9.90
CA SER A 143 3.89 8.37 -10.02
C SER A 143 3.27 9.20 -8.89
N ARG A 144 3.86 10.36 -8.66
CA ARG A 144 3.26 11.41 -7.80
C ARG A 144 1.80 11.68 -8.13
N HIS A 145 1.49 11.81 -9.42
CA HIS A 145 0.15 12.15 -9.88
C HIS A 145 -0.84 11.03 -9.54
N ALA A 146 -0.50 9.78 -9.89
CA ALA A 146 -1.32 8.61 -9.60
C ALA A 146 -1.58 8.45 -8.09
N LEU A 147 -0.56 8.64 -7.25
CA LEU A 147 -0.70 8.49 -5.80
C LEU A 147 -1.43 9.67 -5.15
N LEU A 148 -1.25 10.91 -5.60
CA LEU A 148 -2.07 12.04 -5.11
C LEU A 148 -3.55 11.84 -5.46
N THR A 149 -3.85 11.36 -6.67
CA THR A 149 -5.22 11.00 -7.05
C THR A 149 -5.77 9.91 -6.14
N LEU A 150 -5.04 8.79 -5.97
CA LEU A 150 -5.47 7.71 -5.07
C LEU A 150 -5.72 8.21 -3.64
N LEU A 151 -4.74 8.90 -3.05
CA LEU A 151 -4.78 9.34 -1.66
C LEU A 151 -5.89 10.36 -1.42
N SER A 152 -6.13 11.29 -2.35
CA SER A 152 -7.23 12.25 -2.22
C SER A 152 -8.59 11.56 -2.17
N HIS A 153 -8.83 10.57 -3.03
CA HIS A 153 -10.05 9.77 -3.02
C HIS A 153 -10.16 8.93 -1.74
N MET A 154 -9.06 8.29 -1.32
CA MET A 154 -9.03 7.51 -0.08
C MET A 154 -9.32 8.37 1.15
N ILE A 155 -8.77 9.58 1.23
CA ILE A 155 -9.03 10.52 2.34
C ILE A 155 -10.51 10.89 2.40
N LEU A 156 -11.14 11.20 1.26
CA LEU A 156 -12.58 11.51 1.24
C LEU A 156 -13.44 10.36 1.76
N TYR A 157 -13.09 9.12 1.43
CA TYR A 157 -13.78 7.94 1.98
C TYR A 157 -13.43 7.73 3.46
N LEU A 158 -12.16 7.84 3.83
CA LEU A 158 -11.75 7.74 5.22
C LEU A 158 -12.49 8.78 6.06
N ASP A 159 -12.65 10.03 5.65
CA ASP A 159 -13.34 11.06 6.45
C ASP A 159 -14.78 10.69 6.84
N ILE A 160 -15.46 9.85 6.04
CA ILE A 160 -16.81 9.34 6.33
C ILE A 160 -16.83 7.90 6.87
N ALA A 161 -15.68 7.23 6.90
CA ALA A 161 -15.59 5.86 7.40
C ALA A 161 -15.78 5.82 8.92
N SER A 162 -16.26 4.69 9.44
CA SER A 162 -16.29 4.45 10.89
C SER A 162 -14.90 4.61 11.52
N LEU A 163 -14.88 4.99 12.80
CA LEU A 163 -13.67 5.01 13.63
C LEU A 163 -13.43 3.68 14.37
N ASP A 164 -14.39 2.75 14.32
CA ASP A 164 -14.38 1.49 15.09
C ASP A 164 -13.57 0.36 14.42
N GLY A 165 -12.82 0.65 13.36
CA GLY A 165 -12.11 -0.37 12.59
C GLY A 165 -10.83 0.14 11.92
N VAL A 166 -10.06 -0.81 11.37
CA VAL A 166 -8.95 -0.55 10.46
C VAL A 166 -9.51 -0.48 9.05
N CYS A 167 -9.62 0.74 8.50
CA CYS A 167 -10.38 0.97 7.28
C CYS A 167 -9.51 1.31 6.07
N ASP A 168 -8.22 1.55 6.21
CA ASP A 168 -7.30 1.85 5.11
C ASP A 168 -7.35 0.82 3.96
N MET A 169 -7.32 -0.48 4.26
CA MET A 169 -7.35 -1.54 3.23
C MET A 169 -8.75 -1.67 2.60
N VAL A 170 -9.82 -1.49 3.39
CA VAL A 170 -11.20 -1.48 2.88
C VAL A 170 -11.40 -0.28 1.95
N THR A 171 -10.95 0.90 2.37
CA THR A 171 -10.98 2.15 1.62
C THR A 171 -10.20 2.02 0.32
N THR A 172 -9.00 1.43 0.36
CA THR A 172 -8.22 1.12 -0.83
C THR A 172 -9.03 0.29 -1.82
N ASN A 173 -9.67 -0.78 -1.36
CA ASN A 173 -10.49 -1.61 -2.25
C ASN A 173 -11.75 -0.88 -2.74
N VAL A 174 -12.40 -0.04 -1.93
CA VAL A 174 -13.55 0.77 -2.37
C VAL A 174 -13.14 1.73 -3.48
N VAL A 175 -12.10 2.53 -3.26
CA VAL A 175 -11.62 3.54 -4.22
C VAL A 175 -11.11 2.89 -5.50
N LEU A 176 -10.26 1.87 -5.37
CA LEU A 176 -9.71 1.19 -6.54
C LEU A 176 -10.79 0.48 -7.36
N HIS A 177 -11.79 -0.16 -6.75
CA HIS A 177 -12.82 -0.85 -7.52
C HIS A 177 -13.89 0.07 -8.11
N LEU A 178 -14.27 1.13 -7.40
CA LEU A 178 -15.36 2.01 -7.86
C LEU A 178 -14.89 3.11 -8.80
N GLN A 179 -13.64 3.58 -8.66
CA GLN A 179 -13.20 4.82 -9.29
C GLN A 179 -11.95 4.66 -10.15
N LEU A 180 -11.04 3.76 -9.79
CA LEU A 180 -9.70 3.69 -10.39
C LEU A 180 -9.35 2.31 -10.96
N TYR A 181 -10.32 1.42 -11.17
CA TYR A 181 -10.06 0.00 -11.42
C TYR A 181 -9.22 -0.21 -12.68
N ASP A 182 -9.52 0.54 -13.74
CA ASP A 182 -8.82 0.49 -15.03
C ASP A 182 -7.44 1.20 -15.00
N HIS A 183 -7.12 1.87 -13.89
CA HIS A 183 -5.85 2.55 -13.65
C HIS A 183 -4.94 1.80 -12.66
N VAL A 184 -5.30 0.57 -12.29
CA VAL A 184 -4.49 -0.25 -11.37
C VAL A 184 -3.65 -1.27 -12.13
N TYR A 185 -2.36 -1.31 -11.81
CA TYR A 185 -1.46 -2.38 -12.22
C TYR A 185 -1.21 -3.33 -11.02
N ALA A 186 -1.83 -4.51 -11.07
CA ALA A 186 -1.92 -5.39 -9.91
C ALA A 186 -0.68 -6.29 -9.73
N GLY A 187 -0.03 -6.14 -8.57
CA GLY A 187 1.02 -6.98 -7.99
C GLY A 187 2.22 -7.30 -8.86
N TYR A 188 2.67 -6.31 -9.62
CA TYR A 188 4.05 -6.15 -10.07
C TYR A 188 4.29 -4.63 -10.13
N PRO A 189 5.45 -4.07 -9.72
CA PRO A 189 6.70 -4.74 -9.34
C PRO A 189 6.69 -5.43 -7.96
N PHE A 190 5.55 -5.42 -7.26
CA PHE A 190 5.37 -6.15 -6.00
C PHE A 190 5.31 -7.67 -6.23
N SER A 191 5.68 -8.48 -5.25
CA SER A 191 5.40 -9.92 -5.28
C SER A 191 3.94 -10.16 -4.93
N GLY A 192 3.26 -10.95 -5.76
CA GLY A 192 1.86 -11.27 -5.57
C GLY A 192 1.58 -12.56 -4.80
N SER A 193 0.56 -12.52 -3.94
CA SER A 193 -0.15 -13.65 -3.30
C SER A 193 0.44 -14.20 -2.00
N PHE A 194 0.24 -13.43 -0.93
CA PHE A 194 0.50 -13.85 0.44
C PHE A 194 -0.17 -15.19 0.81
N LEU A 195 -1.47 -15.34 0.54
CA LEU A 195 -2.26 -16.47 1.06
C LEU A 195 -2.09 -17.78 0.27
N ASN A 196 -1.61 -17.71 -0.97
CA ASN A 196 -1.58 -18.88 -1.87
C ASN A 196 -0.19 -19.43 -2.12
N GLY A 197 0.87 -18.80 -1.59
CA GLY A 197 2.25 -19.25 -1.78
C GLY A 197 2.67 -19.33 -3.25
N ILE A 198 2.01 -18.60 -4.16
CA ILE A 198 2.46 -18.52 -5.54
C ILE A 198 3.76 -17.73 -5.51
N PHE A 199 4.81 -18.30 -6.09
CA PHE A 199 6.05 -17.58 -6.32
C PHE A 199 5.70 -16.25 -6.99
N GLY A 200 6.10 -15.14 -6.38
CA GLY A 200 5.93 -13.82 -6.98
C GLY A 200 6.45 -13.83 -8.42
N GLN A 201 5.92 -12.94 -9.26
CA GLN A 201 6.36 -12.85 -10.65
C GLN A 201 7.89 -12.78 -10.71
N GLN A 202 8.51 -13.55 -11.60
CA GLN A 202 9.96 -13.49 -11.80
C GLN A 202 10.37 -12.03 -12.06
N GLY A 203 11.35 -11.54 -11.30
CA GLY A 203 11.80 -10.16 -11.41
C GLY A 203 11.01 -9.13 -10.59
N ALA A 204 10.16 -9.56 -9.63
CA ALA A 204 9.56 -8.65 -8.65
C ALA A 204 10.66 -7.86 -7.90
N ALA A 205 10.50 -6.54 -7.86
CA ALA A 205 11.46 -5.64 -7.23
C ALA A 205 11.23 -5.51 -5.72
N VAL A 206 9.99 -5.71 -5.27
CA VAL A 206 9.59 -5.59 -3.87
C VAL A 206 8.79 -6.84 -3.50
N TRP A 207 9.16 -7.51 -2.43
CA TRP A 207 8.43 -8.66 -1.93
C TRP A 207 7.66 -8.28 -0.69
N HIS A 208 6.40 -8.67 -0.61
CA HIS A 208 5.51 -8.36 0.50
C HIS A 208 4.94 -9.67 1.06
N LYS A 209 5.22 -9.91 2.34
CA LYS A 209 4.89 -11.12 3.11
C LYS A 209 5.33 -12.39 2.41
N VAL A 210 6.61 -12.73 2.58
CA VAL A 210 7.15 -14.03 2.14
C VAL A 210 6.28 -15.14 2.76
N GLY A 211 5.60 -15.93 1.94
CA GLY A 211 4.83 -17.08 2.39
C GLY A 211 5.71 -17.93 3.31
N ARG A 212 5.18 -18.35 4.47
CA ARG A 212 5.89 -19.17 5.47
C ARG A 212 6.17 -20.57 4.92
N ASP A 213 7.06 -20.69 3.94
CA ASP A 213 7.65 -21.94 3.45
C ASP A 213 8.94 -21.69 2.64
N TYR A 214 9.63 -20.56 2.84
CA TYR A 214 10.96 -20.35 2.25
C TYR A 214 12.06 -21.06 3.08
N LYS A 215 12.02 -22.40 3.11
CA LYS A 215 13.16 -23.26 3.47
C LYS A 215 13.75 -23.85 2.19
N GLY A 216 14.59 -23.08 1.51
CA GLY A 216 15.44 -23.60 0.43
C GLY A 216 15.25 -22.89 -0.89
N ILE A 217 16.15 -21.96 -1.16
CA ILE A 217 17.05 -21.91 -2.31
C ILE A 217 17.87 -20.62 -2.10
N ARG A 218 19.10 -20.81 -1.62
CA ARG A 218 20.25 -19.94 -1.80
C ARG A 218 21.34 -20.80 -2.42
#